data_AF-A0A968ZGC6-F1
#
_entry.id   AF-A0A968ZGC6-F1
#
_cell.length_a   1.000
_cell.length_b   1.000
_cell.length_c   1.000
_cell.angle_alpha   90.00
_cell.angle_beta   90.00
_cell.angle_gamma   90.00
#
_symmetry.space_group_name_H-M   'P 1'
#
loop_
_entity.id
_entity.type
_entity.pdbx_description
1 polymer ?
#
loop_
_entity_poly.entity_id
_entity_poly.type
_entity_poly.pdbx_seq_one_letter_code
_entity_poly.pdbx_strand_id
1 'polypeptide(L)'
;MLRAEAYLGKGDPSNAAADINVVRTRANATPVAAGDVDIDFILDERARELSLEETRRITLHRTGKLVERVRLYNDHNADEIQDFHALWPIPNAEIIANIDGNLTQNPGY
;
A
#
# COMPACT_ATOMS: atom_id res chain seq x y z
N MET A 1 6.96 -11.40 -3.06
CA MET A 1 5.84 -10.45 -2.90
C MET A 1 5.92 -9.24 -3.84
N LEU A 2 7.03 -8.50 -3.91
CA LEU A 2 7.16 -7.41 -4.92
C LEU A 2 7.07 -7.92 -6.37
N ARG A 3 7.68 -9.08 -6.66
CA ARG A 3 7.61 -9.69 -7.99
C ARG A 3 6.19 -10.11 -8.39
N ALA A 4 5.42 -10.71 -7.47
CA ALA A 4 4.00 -11.01 -7.67
C ALA A 4 3.18 -9.76 -8.01
N GLU A 5 3.41 -8.67 -7.28
CA GLU A 5 2.76 -7.38 -7.53
C GLU A 5 3.10 -6.82 -8.91
N ALA A 6 4.38 -6.91 -9.33
CA ALA A 6 4.80 -6.51 -10.67
C ALA A 6 4.16 -7.36 -11.77
N TYR A 7 4.01 -8.67 -11.56
CA TYR A 7 3.29 -9.55 -12.49
C TYR A 7 1.82 -9.17 -12.61
N LEU A 8 1.15 -8.87 -11.49
CA LEU A 8 -0.22 -8.39 -11.51
C LEU A 8 -0.34 -7.07 -12.31
N GLY A 9 0.57 -6.11 -12.09
CA GLY A 9 0.61 -4.86 -12.85
C GLY A 9 0.90 -5.04 -14.35
N LYS A 10 1.56 -6.14 -14.72
CA LYS A 10 1.78 -6.54 -16.13
C LYS A 10 0.55 -7.21 -16.76
N GLY A 11 -0.48 -7.53 -15.98
CA GLY A 11 -1.63 -8.32 -16.43
C GLY A 11 -1.34 -9.82 -16.52
N ASP A 12 -0.42 -10.32 -15.69
CA ASP A 12 -0.01 -11.73 -15.63
C ASP A 12 -0.32 -12.35 -14.25
N PRO A 13 -1.62 -12.60 -13.94
CA PRO A 13 -2.03 -13.12 -12.65
C PRO A 13 -1.54 -14.57 -12.41
N SER A 14 -1.25 -15.33 -13.47
CA SER A 14 -0.71 -16.69 -13.37
C SER A 14 0.65 -16.72 -12.71
N ASN A 15 1.58 -15.86 -13.16
CA ASN A 15 2.90 -15.75 -12.53
C ASN A 15 2.83 -15.05 -11.16
N ALA A 16 1.88 -14.12 -10.97
CA ALA A 16 1.63 -13.54 -9.65
C ALA A 16 1.21 -14.61 -8.62
N ALA A 17 0.24 -15.47 -8.98
CA ALA A 17 -0.20 -16.58 -8.13
C ALA A 17 0.92 -17.58 -7.87
N ALA A 18 1.74 -17.91 -8.88
CA ALA A 18 2.88 -18.79 -8.70
C ALA A 18 3.84 -18.27 -7.63
N ASP A 19 4.19 -16.98 -7.69
CA ASP A 19 5.06 -16.33 -6.70
C ASP A 19 4.45 -16.29 -5.29
N ILE A 20 3.16 -15.98 -5.19
CA ILE A 20 2.46 -15.95 -3.89
C ILE A 20 2.39 -17.37 -3.30
N ASN A 21 2.14 -18.37 -4.14
CA ASN A 21 2.04 -19.76 -3.70
C ASN A 21 3.36 -20.33 -3.16
N VAL A 22 4.52 -19.78 -3.53
CA VAL A 22 5.80 -20.12 -2.87
C VAL A 22 5.76 -19.77 -1.38
N VAL A 23 5.31 -18.56 -1.05
CA VAL A 23 5.19 -18.04 0.33
C VAL A 23 4.13 -18.83 1.10
N ARG A 24 2.97 -19.05 0.48
CA ARG A 24 1.83 -19.79 1.07
C ARG A 24 2.17 -21.24 1.35
N THR A 25 2.81 -21.92 0.40
CA THR A 25 3.21 -23.33 0.56
C THR A 25 4.21 -23.48 1.70
N ARG A 26 5.21 -22.60 1.78
CA ARG A 26 6.18 -22.58 2.90
C ARG A 26 5.48 -22.33 4.25
N ALA A 27 4.41 -21.54 4.27
CA ALA A 27 3.60 -21.27 5.46
C ALA A 27 2.47 -22.30 5.70
N ASN A 28 2.38 -23.38 4.90
CA ASN A 28 1.27 -24.35 4.93
C ASN A 28 -0.13 -23.73 4.76
N ALA A 29 -0.24 -22.61 4.04
CA ALA A 29 -1.51 -21.98 3.68
C ALA A 29 -2.06 -22.55 2.36
N THR A 30 -3.39 -22.53 2.21
CA THR A 30 -4.07 -23.00 1.00
C THR A 30 -3.62 -22.21 -0.23
N PRO A 31 -3.16 -22.84 -1.32
CA PRO A 31 -2.77 -22.13 -2.54
C PRO A 31 -3.90 -21.25 -3.09
N VAL A 32 -3.54 -20.11 -3.68
CA VAL A 32 -4.47 -19.19 -4.37
C VAL A 32 -4.51 -19.49 -5.87
N ALA A 33 -5.69 -19.38 -6.48
CA ALA A 33 -5.82 -19.46 -7.93
C ALA A 33 -5.49 -18.12 -8.59
N ALA A 34 -5.03 -18.15 -9.85
CA ALA A 34 -4.69 -16.93 -10.59
C ALA A 34 -5.85 -15.93 -10.68
N GLY A 35 -7.09 -16.42 -10.84
CA GLY A 35 -8.28 -15.57 -10.92
C GLY A 35 -8.61 -14.81 -9.63
N ASP A 36 -8.06 -15.24 -8.50
CA ASP A 36 -8.31 -14.63 -7.18
C ASP A 36 -7.17 -13.67 -6.77
N VAL A 37 -6.16 -13.50 -7.61
CA VAL A 37 -5.05 -12.59 -7.32
C VAL A 37 -5.39 -11.18 -7.81
N ASP A 38 -5.65 -10.30 -6.85
CA ASP A 38 -5.71 -8.86 -7.04
C ASP A 38 -4.74 -8.13 -6.10
N ILE A 39 -4.72 -6.80 -6.17
CA ILE A 39 -3.83 -6.00 -5.33
C ILE A 39 -4.18 -6.16 -3.85
N ASP A 40 -5.46 -6.39 -3.54
CA ASP A 40 -5.91 -6.47 -2.17
C ASP A 40 -5.51 -7.79 -1.51
N PHE A 41 -5.57 -8.90 -2.25
CA PHE A 41 -5.03 -10.19 -1.87
C PHE A 41 -3.52 -10.12 -1.60
N ILE A 42 -2.76 -9.47 -2.50
CA ILE A 42 -1.32 -9.28 -2.32
C ILE A 42 -1.03 -8.47 -1.05
N LEU A 43 -1.76 -7.38 -0.83
CA LEU A 43 -1.59 -6.55 0.36
C LEU A 43 -1.93 -7.26 1.65
N ASP A 44 -2.92 -8.14 1.66
CA ASP A 44 -3.27 -8.99 2.80
C ASP A 44 -2.18 -10.01 3.08
N GLU A 45 -1.67 -10.65 2.04
CA GLU A 45 -0.61 -11.63 2.19
C GLU A 45 0.69 -10.98 2.64
N ARG A 46 0.98 -9.75 2.19
CA ARG A 46 2.12 -8.96 2.68
C ARG A 46 1.99 -8.64 4.16
N ALA A 47 0.79 -8.30 4.63
CA ALA A 47 0.55 -8.00 6.03
C ALA A 47 0.74 -9.23 6.93
N ARG A 48 0.34 -10.42 6.46
CA ARG A 48 0.56 -11.69 7.18
C ARG A 48 2.03 -12.09 7.21
N GLU A 49 2.72 -11.94 6.08
CA GLU A 49 4.12 -12.38 5.92
C GLU A 49 5.14 -11.45 6.56
N LEU A 50 4.93 -10.13 6.47
CA LEU A 50 5.92 -9.10 6.82
C LEU A 50 5.45 -8.23 7.99
N SER A 51 4.66 -8.80 8.89
CA SER A 51 4.22 -8.08 10.09
C SER A 51 5.44 -7.59 10.87
N LEU A 52 5.45 -6.30 11.23
CA LEU A 52 6.56 -5.59 11.89
C LEU A 52 7.85 -5.40 11.08
N GLU A 53 7.97 -6.03 9.91
CA GLU A 53 9.15 -5.91 9.03
C GLU A 53 8.90 -4.93 7.87
N GLU A 54 7.64 -4.84 7.40
CA GLU A 54 7.26 -3.91 6.35
C GLU A 54 6.87 -2.53 6.92
N THR A 55 7.39 -1.46 6.32
CA THR A 55 6.83 -0.13 6.52
C THR A 55 5.46 -0.03 5.82
N ARG A 56 4.42 -0.53 6.49
CA ARG A 56 3.07 -0.70 5.91
C ARG A 56 2.52 0.58 5.30
N ARG A 57 2.75 1.73 5.95
CA ARG A 57 2.34 3.03 5.45
C ARG A 57 2.90 3.30 4.05
N ILE A 58 4.20 3.09 3.83
CA ILE A 58 4.86 3.33 2.53
C ILE A 58 4.25 2.42 1.46
N THR A 59 4.04 1.14 1.77
CA THR A 59 3.42 0.20 0.83
C THR A 59 2.00 0.61 0.46
N LEU A 60 1.19 1.05 1.41
CA LEU A 60 -0.16 1.52 1.12
C LEU A 60 -0.20 2.84 0.34
N HIS A 61 0.79 3.73 0.53
CA HIS A 61 0.90 4.95 -0.27
C HIS A 61 1.20 4.64 -1.73
N ARG A 62 2.25 3.83 -2.00
CA ARG A 62 2.66 3.53 -3.38
C ARG A 62 1.62 2.73 -4.18
N THR A 63 0.71 2.02 -3.51
CA THR A 63 -0.40 1.31 -4.15
C THR A 63 -1.71 2.12 -4.19
N GLY A 64 -1.73 3.33 -3.63
CA GLY A 64 -2.94 4.16 -3.56
C GLY A 64 -4.01 3.63 -2.60
N LYS A 65 -3.66 2.66 -1.74
CA LYS A 65 -4.61 1.94 -0.87
C LYS A 65 -4.67 2.46 0.56
N LEU A 66 -3.89 3.48 0.92
CA LEU A 66 -3.82 3.99 2.30
C LEU A 66 -5.18 4.34 2.88
N VAL A 67 -5.90 5.27 2.24
CA VAL A 67 -7.14 5.82 2.80
C VAL A 67 -8.21 4.73 2.92
N GLU A 68 -8.40 3.95 1.86
CA GLU A 68 -9.30 2.80 1.82
C GLU A 68 -9.01 1.80 2.95
N ARG A 69 -7.74 1.40 3.11
CA ARG A 69 -7.34 0.39 4.09
C ARG A 69 -7.39 0.89 5.54
N VAL A 70 -7.11 2.17 5.78
CA VAL A 70 -7.28 2.76 7.12
C VAL A 70 -8.76 2.76 7.49
N ARG A 71 -9.66 3.17 6.59
CA ARG A 71 -11.11 3.14 6.83
C ARG A 71 -11.63 1.73 7.12
N LEU A 72 -11.08 0.71 6.46
CA LEU A 72 -11.53 -0.68 6.63
C LEU A 72 -11.01 -1.37 7.89
N TYR A 73 -9.78 -1.04 8.34
CA TYR A 73 -9.07 -1.87 9.32
C TYR A 73 -8.50 -1.11 10.52
N ASN A 74 -8.65 0.22 10.59
CA ASN A 74 -8.17 1.01 11.73
C ASN A 74 -9.33 1.73 12.42
N ASP A 75 -9.93 1.06 13.41
CA ASP A 75 -11.04 1.59 14.21
C ASP A 75 -10.71 2.89 14.97
N HIS A 76 -9.43 3.24 15.13
CA HIS A 76 -9.01 4.47 15.81
C HIS A 76 -8.93 5.69 14.90
N ASN A 77 -8.80 5.49 13.58
CA ASN A 77 -8.61 6.58 12.62
C ASN A 77 -9.51 6.50 11.38
N ALA A 78 -10.43 5.54 11.34
CA ALA A 78 -11.30 5.30 10.19
C ALA A 78 -12.17 6.53 9.90
N ASP A 79 -12.67 7.20 10.95
CA ASP A 79 -13.56 8.35 10.82
C ASP A 79 -12.78 9.67 10.59
N GLU A 80 -11.53 9.76 11.07
CA GLU A 80 -10.71 10.96 10.93
C GLU A 80 -9.92 11.02 9.61
N ILE A 81 -9.75 9.88 8.90
CA ILE A 81 -8.97 9.87 7.66
C ILE A 81 -9.74 10.46 6.47
N GLN A 82 -9.22 11.55 5.93
CA GLN A 82 -9.73 12.22 4.74
C GLN A 82 -8.89 11.83 3.51
N ASP A 83 -9.43 12.01 2.31
CA ASP A 83 -8.77 11.55 1.07
C ASP A 83 -7.40 12.23 0.85
N PHE A 84 -7.25 13.49 1.27
CA PHE A 84 -5.99 14.22 1.14
C PHE A 84 -4.90 13.76 2.13
N HIS A 85 -5.24 12.98 3.17
CA HIS A 85 -4.27 12.37 4.08
C HIS A 85 -3.44 11.24 3.43
N ALA A 86 -3.68 10.97 2.14
CA ALA A 86 -2.80 10.16 1.29
C ALA A 86 -1.41 10.80 1.08
N LEU A 87 -1.25 12.10 1.32
CA LEU A 87 0.03 12.80 1.34
C LEU A 87 0.24 13.44 2.72
N TRP A 88 1.49 13.70 3.10
CA TRP A 88 1.79 14.48 4.30
C TRP A 88 1.85 15.98 4.01
N PRO A 89 1.56 16.85 4.99
CA PRO A 89 1.80 18.27 4.83
C PRO A 89 3.30 18.54 4.67
N ILE A 90 3.62 19.46 3.78
CA ILE A 90 4.94 20.06 3.70
C ILE A 90 5.08 20.99 4.92
N PRO A 91 6.17 20.89 5.71
CA PRO A 91 6.35 21.77 6.87
C PRO A 91 6.33 23.24 6.46
N ASN A 92 5.53 24.07 7.16
CA ASN A 92 5.33 25.48 6.81
C ASN A 92 6.65 26.29 6.79
N ALA A 93 7.62 25.92 7.64
CA ALA A 93 8.93 26.54 7.65
C ALA A 93 9.68 26.37 6.31
N GLU A 94 9.54 25.22 5.65
CA GLU A 94 10.16 24.95 4.34
C GLU A 94 9.50 25.76 3.23
N ILE A 95 8.18 25.95 3.31
CA ILE A 95 7.43 26.82 2.37
C ILE A 95 7.90 28.27 2.51
N ILE A 96 7.99 28.78 3.74
CA ILE A 96 8.44 30.17 4.00
C ILE A 96 9.90 30.38 3.61
N ALA A 97 10.77 29.38 3.84
CA ALA A 97 12.18 29.45 3.48
C ALA A 97 12.41 29.49 1.95
N ASN A 98 11.44 29.06 1.15
CA ASN A 98 11.53 29.05 -0.30
C ASN A 98 11.15 30.40 -0.93
N ILE A 99 11.86 31.46 -0.53
CA ILE A 99 11.54 32.87 -0.83
C ILE A 99 11.38 33.15 -2.34
N ASP A 100 12.22 32.55 -3.18
CA ASP A 100 12.24 32.75 -4.63
C ASP A 100 11.65 31.56 -5.41
N GLY A 101 11.09 30.57 -4.71
CA GLY A 101 10.52 29.38 -5.34
C GLY A 101 9.00 29.30 -5.22
N ASN A 102 8.42 28.36 -5.96
CA ASN A 102 6.97 28.15 -6.03
C ASN A 102 6.55 26.90 -5.26
N LEU A 103 7.16 26.63 -4.09
CA LEU A 103 6.77 25.48 -3.28
C LEU A 103 5.41 25.74 -2.63
N THR A 104 4.38 25.11 -3.17
CA THR A 104 3.02 25.15 -2.64
C THR A 104 2.75 23.91 -1.80
N GLN A 105 1.84 24.05 -0.83
CA GLN A 105 1.39 22.94 0.02
C GLN A 105 0.70 21.84 -0.80
N ASN A 106 0.74 20.61 -0.28
CA ASN A 106 -0.06 19.50 -0.80
C ASN A 106 -1.57 19.82 -0.66
N PRO A 107 -2.42 19.41 -1.63
CA PRO A 107 -3.85 19.70 -1.57
C PRO A 107 -4.46 19.26 -0.23
N GLY A 108 -5.29 20.12 0.38
CA GLY A 108 -6.00 19.82 1.63
C GLY A 108 -5.28 20.23 2.92
N TYR A 109 -4.03 20.68 2.84
CA TYR A 109 -3.25 21.20 3.96
C TYR A 109 -2.98 22.71 3.87
#